data_AF-A0A7J8RYN3-F1
#
_entry.id   AF-A0A7J8RYN3-F1
#
_cell.length_a   1.000
_cell.length_b   1.000
_cell.length_c   1.000
_cell.angle_alpha   90.00
_cell.angle_beta   90.00
_cell.angle_gamma   90.00
#
_symmetry.space_group_name_H-M   'P 1'
#
loop_
_entity.id
_entity.type
_entity.pdbx_description
1 polymer ?
#
loop_
_entity_poly.entity_id
_entity_poly.type
_entity_poly.pdbx_seq_one_letter_code
_entity_poly.pdbx_strand_id
1 'polypeptide(L)' 'MSYLSQSSQGIQSLATTLATCWSPPDHGWIKMNSDGVVSMNDDNASIGGLFKDVNDHWLFGD' A
#
# COMPACT_ATOMS: atom_id res chain seq x y z
N MET A 1 -50.43 5.53 -31.52
CA MET A 1 -49.68 5.17 -30.30
C MET A 1 -48.28 4.76 -30.72
N SER A 2 -47.30 5.65 -30.57
CA SER A 2 -45.89 5.37 -30.85
C SER A 2 -45.19 5.03 -29.53
N TYR A 3 -44.66 3.83 -29.41
CA TYR A 3 -43.78 3.47 -28.29
C TYR A 3 -42.38 4.00 -28.60
N LEU A 4 -41.91 4.96 -27.80
CA LEU A 4 -40.51 5.36 -27.77
C LEU A 4 -39.71 4.22 -27.12
N SER A 5 -38.82 3.55 -27.87
CA SER A 5 -37.80 2.71 -27.27
C SER A 5 -36.72 3.63 -26.69
N GLN A 6 -36.75 3.82 -25.37
CA GLN A 6 -35.62 4.43 -24.68
C GLN A 6 -34.49 3.41 -24.60
N SER A 7 -33.40 3.67 -25.32
CA SER A 7 -32.16 2.93 -25.15
C SER A 7 -31.54 3.32 -23.81
N SER A 8 -31.61 2.43 -22.83
CA SER A 8 -30.81 2.52 -21.61
C SER A 8 -29.35 2.20 -21.95
N GLN A 9 -28.61 3.17 -22.48
CA GLN A 9 -27.16 3.06 -22.50
C GLN A 9 -26.66 3.24 -21.06
N GLY A 10 -26.43 2.10 -20.40
CA GLY A 10 -25.77 2.06 -19.10
C GLY A 10 -24.39 2.69 -19.22
N ILE A 11 -24.17 3.78 -18.50
CA ILE A 11 -22.83 4.32 -18.27
C ILE A 11 -22.08 3.25 -17.49
N GLN A 12 -21.21 2.50 -18.17
CA GLN A 12 -20.26 1.65 -17.46
C GLN A 12 -19.31 2.57 -16.71
N SER A 13 -19.46 2.62 -15.39
CA SER A 13 -18.50 3.24 -14.51
C SER A 13 -17.15 2.56 -14.77
N LEU A 14 -16.22 3.30 -15.39
CA LEU A 14 -14.81 2.92 -15.43
C LEU A 14 -14.29 3.08 -14.00
N ALA A 15 -14.62 2.12 -13.13
CA ALA A 15 -14.05 2.04 -11.81
C ALA A 15 -12.55 1.82 -12.00
N THR A 16 -11.79 2.91 -12.01
CA THR A 16 -10.34 2.87 -11.98
C THR A 16 -9.96 2.19 -10.67
N THR A 17 -9.63 0.90 -10.75
CA THR A 17 -8.98 0.19 -9.67
C THR A 17 -7.64 0.89 -9.45
N LEU A 18 -7.58 1.81 -8.49
CA LEU A 18 -6.32 2.40 -8.05
C LEU A 18 -5.53 1.26 -7.42
N ALA A 19 -4.60 0.70 -8.20
CA ALA A 19 -3.63 -0.26 -7.69
C ALA A 19 -2.88 0.45 -6.55
N THR A 20 -3.17 0.03 -5.32
CA THR A 20 -2.46 0.54 -4.15
C THR A 20 -1.10 -0.14 -4.14
N CYS A 21 -0.11 0.54 -4.71
CA CYS A 21 1.28 0.11 -4.68
C CYS A 21 2.11 1.07 -3.83
N TRP A 22 3.22 0.55 -3.30
CA TRP A 22 4.17 1.37 -2.58
C TRP A 22 4.89 2.30 -3.56
N SER A 23 4.95 3.60 -3.24
CA SER A 23 5.75 4.60 -3.94
C SER A 23 6.93 5.03 -3.07
N PRO A 24 8.13 5.27 -3.65
CA PRO A 24 9.21 5.92 -2.93
C PRO A 24 8.77 7.24 -2.31
N PRO A 25 9.25 7.57 -1.10
CA PRO A 25 8.94 8.85 -0.49
C PRO A 25 9.73 9.98 -1.18
N ASP A 26 9.23 11.22 -1.10
CA ASP A 26 9.92 12.38 -1.65
C ASP A 26 11.27 12.66 -0.95
N HIS A 27 12.13 13.46 -1.57
CA HIS A 27 13.39 13.90 -0.94
C HIS A 27 13.14 14.56 0.44
N GLY A 28 13.96 14.19 1.43
CA GLY A 28 13.83 14.67 2.81
C GLY A 28 12.97 13.80 3.72
N TRP A 29 12.27 12.81 3.16
CA TRP A 29 11.53 11.81 3.93
C TRP A 29 12.36 10.55 4.15
N ILE A 30 11.97 9.76 5.15
CA ILE A 30 12.61 8.51 5.53
C ILE A 30 11.67 7.35 5.18
N LYS A 31 12.22 6.30 4.57
CA LYS A 31 11.56 5.01 4.39
C LYS A 31 11.72 4.20 5.67
N MET A 32 10.61 3.75 6.26
CA MET A 32 10.60 2.90 7.45
C MET A 32 9.98 1.55 7.09
N ASN A 33 10.71 0.47 7.34
CA ASN A 33 10.19 -0.89 7.35
C ASN A 33 10.25 -1.41 8.78
N SER A 34 9.19 -2.06 9.26
CA SER A 34 9.17 -2.72 10.56
C SER A 34 8.60 -4.12 10.41
N ASP A 35 9.17 -5.09 11.12
CA ASP A 35 8.66 -6.46 11.17
C ASP A 35 8.72 -7.00 12.60
N GLY A 36 7.87 -7.97 12.89
CA GLY A 36 7.82 -8.61 14.21
C GLY A 36 7.59 -10.10 14.10
N VAL A 37 8.14 -10.84 15.05
CA VAL A 37 8.00 -12.29 15.14
C VAL A 37 7.59 -12.70 16.54
N VAL A 38 6.74 -13.74 16.62
CA VAL A 38 6.29 -14.34 17.87
C VAL A 38 6.66 -15.82 17.84
N SER A 39 7.31 -16.30 18.90
CA SER A 39 7.53 -17.73 19.14
C SER A 39 6.32 -18.30 19.89
N MET A 40 5.63 -19.28 19.30
CA MET A 40 4.54 -19.99 19.98
C MET A 40 5.02 -20.99 21.04
N ASN A 41 6.33 -21.26 21.09
CA ASN A 41 6.88 -22.28 21.99
C ASN A 41 7.40 -21.69 23.30
N ASP A 42 7.82 -20.43 23.28
CA ASP A 42 8.55 -19.80 24.40
C ASP A 42 7.90 -18.49 24.89
N ASP A 43 6.66 -18.21 24.46
CA ASP A 43 5.89 -16.97 24.76
C ASP A 43 6.66 -15.65 24.50
N ASN A 44 7.71 -15.71 23.68
CA ASN A 44 8.58 -14.58 23.36
C ASN A 44 8.15 -13.93 22.05
N ALA A 45 8.27 -12.60 22.01
CA ALA A 45 8.08 -11.81 20.81
C ALA A 45 9.24 -10.82 20.64
N SER A 46 9.62 -10.55 19.40
CA SER A 46 10.56 -9.49 19.05
C SER A 46 10.03 -8.65 17.90
N ILE A 47 10.50 -7.41 17.84
CA ILE A 47 10.22 -6.45 16.78
C ILE A 47 11.56 -5.85 16.35
N GLY A 48 11.68 -5.51 15.07
CA GLY A 48 12.82 -4.77 14.54
C GLY A 48 12.39 -3.85 13.40
N GLY A 49 13.25 -2.90 13.07
CA GLY A 49 12.99 -1.94 12.01
C GLY A 49 14.23 -1.47 11.27
N LEU A 50 14.01 -0.98 10.05
CA LEU A 50 15.03 -0.43 9.17
C LEU A 50 14.59 0.92 8.63
N PHE A 51 15.41 1.94 8.88
CA PHE A 51 15.27 3.28 8.32
C PHE A 51 16.23 3.48 7.16
N LYS A 52 15.70 3.93 6.03
CA LYS A 52 16.46 4.22 4.81
C LYS A 52 16.16 5.61 4.27
N ASP A 53 17.13 6.21 3.59
CA ASP A 53 16.89 7.43 2.83
C ASP A 53 16.11 7.13 1.52
N VAL A 54 15.81 8.17 0.76
CA VAL A 54 15.12 8.06 -0.55
C VAL A 54 15.89 7.26 -1.60
N ASN A 55 17.22 7.14 -1.45
CA ASN A 55 18.10 6.38 -2.33
C ASN A 55 18.32 4.93 -1.84
N ASP A 56 17.55 4.50 -0.83
CA ASP A 56 17.65 3.19 -0.18
C ASP A 56 18.95 2.96 0.62
N HIS A 57 19.70 4.02 0.95
CA HIS A 57 20.83 3.90 1.86
C HIS A 57 20.38 3.68 3.30
N TRP A 58 21.07 2.79 4.01
CA TRP A 58 20.80 2.53 5.43
C TRP A 58 21.17 3.74 6.29
N LEU A 59 20.20 4.21 7.09
CA LEU A 59 20.40 5.23 8.11
C LEU A 59 20.51 4.65 9.53
N PHE A 60 19.55 3.80 9.92
CA PHE A 60 19.49 3.20 11.26
C PHE A 60 18.65 1.90 11.27
N GLY A 61 18.88 0.99 12.21
CA GLY A 61 18.06 -0.21 12.43
C GLY A 61 18.44 -0.95 13.71
N ASP A 62 17.54 -1.80 14.19
CA ASP A 62 17.69 -2.65 15.38
C ASP A 62 17.35 -4.13 15.11
#